data_AF-A0A958TG30-F1
#
_entry.id   AF-A0A958TG30-F1
#
_cell.length_a   1.000
_cell.length_b   1.000
_cell.length_c   1.000
_cell.angle_alpha   90.00
_cell.angle_beta   90.00
_cell.angle_gamma   90.00
#
_symmetry.space_group_name_H-M   'P 1'
#
loop_
_entity.id
_entity.type
_entity.pdbx_description
1 polymer ?
#
loop_
_entity_poly.entity_id
_entity_poly.type
_entity_poly.pdbx_seq_one_letter_code
_entity_poly.pdbx_strand_id
1 'polypeptide(L)' 'LDIDALRIVANGVNKLKSKDNAVIVITHYQRLLDYIVPDFVHVLYNGRIVKSGGKELAHELEEKGYDWIKEEVNA' A
#
# COMPACT_ATOMS: atom_id res chain seq x y z
N LEU A 1 -6.45 -3.92 -12.34
CA LEU A 1 -7.15 -5.05 -11.69
C LEU A 1 -8.63 -4.77 -11.73
N ASP A 2 -9.43 -5.77 -12.10
CA ASP A 2 -10.89 -5.67 -12.07
C ASP A 2 -11.37 -5.45 -10.62
N ILE A 3 -12.42 -4.66 -10.43
CA ILE A 3 -12.95 -4.28 -9.10
C ILE A 3 -13.33 -5.53 -8.31
N ASP A 4 -13.89 -6.52 -8.98
CA ASP A 4 -14.32 -7.77 -8.33
C ASP A 4 -13.14 -8.65 -7.92
N ALA A 5 -12.07 -8.67 -8.71
CA ALA A 5 -10.85 -9.36 -8.34
C ALA A 5 -10.19 -8.74 -7.09
N LEU A 6 -10.19 -7.40 -6.98
CA LEU A 6 -9.70 -6.71 -5.79
C LEU A 6 -10.49 -7.09 -4.53
N ARG A 7 -11.82 -7.14 -4.64
CA ARG A 7 -12.70 -7.56 -3.53
C ARG A 7 -12.44 -9.00 -3.09
N ILE A 8 -12.30 -9.93 -4.04
CA ILE A 8 -12.02 -11.34 -3.74
C ILE A 8 -10.69 -11.48 -2.99
N VAL A 9 -9.64 -10.82 -3.48
CA VAL A 9 -8.31 -10.83 -2.84
C VAL A 9 -8.39 -10.22 -1.44
N ALA A 10 -9.03 -9.06 -1.29
CA ALA A 10 -9.17 -8.40 0.00
C ALA A 10 -9.92 -9.26 1.02
N ASN A 11 -11.02 -9.90 0.62
CA ASN A 11 -11.75 -10.83 1.48
C ASN A 11 -10.88 -12.03 1.90
N GLY A 12 -10.09 -12.57 0.99
CA GLY A 12 -9.14 -13.64 1.30
C GLY A 12 -8.10 -13.21 2.32
N VAL A 13 -7.46 -12.06 2.12
CA VAL A 13 -6.46 -11.49 3.03
C VAL A 13 -7.06 -11.24 4.41
N ASN A 14 -8.22 -10.58 4.48
CA ASN A 14 -8.86 -10.25 5.75
C ASN A 14 -9.30 -11.49 6.53
N LYS A 15 -9.69 -12.58 5.85
CA LYS A 15 -10.05 -13.84 6.50
C LYS A 15 -8.84 -14.60 7.05
N LEU A 16 -7.68 -14.45 6.40
CA LEU A 16 -6.43 -15.08 6.82
C LEU A 16 -5.67 -14.26 7.87
N LYS A 17 -5.93 -12.95 7.99
CA LYS A 17 -5.30 -12.07 8.99
C LYS A 17 -5.56 -12.61 10.40
N SER A 18 -4.49 -12.93 11.12
CA SER A 18 -4.52 -13.35 12.52
C SER A 18 -3.44 -12.63 13.32
N LYS A 19 -3.40 -12.84 14.64
CA LYS A 19 -2.34 -12.29 15.49
C LYS A 19 -0.99 -12.99 15.32
N ASP A 20 -1.00 -14.17 14.69
CA ASP A 20 0.15 -15.07 14.58
C ASP A 20 0.78 -15.04 13.18
N ASN A 21 0.32 -14.15 12.29
CA ASN A 21 0.87 -13.99 10.95
C ASN A 21 1.07 -12.53 10.55
N ALA A 22 1.86 -12.35 9.50
CA ALA A 22 2.05 -11.08 8.82
C ALA A 22 1.70 -11.25 7.34
N VAL A 23 1.07 -10.22 6.77
CA VAL A 23 0.73 -10.17 5.35
C VAL A 23 1.42 -8.98 4.72
N ILE A 24 2.18 -9.23 3.66
CA ILE A 24 2.79 -8.17 2.85
C ILE A 24 2.01 -8.11 1.54
N VAL A 25 1.37 -6.97 1.29
CA VAL A 25 0.64 -6.70 0.06
C VAL A 25 1.47 -5.76 -0.80
N ILE A 26 1.85 -6.21 -2.00
CA ILE A 26 2.57 -5.40 -2.97
C ILE A 26 1.56 -4.92 -4.01
N THR A 27 1.36 -3.61 -4.08
CA THR A 27 0.41 -3.00 -5.02
C THR A 27 0.92 -1.64 -5.47
N HIS A 28 0.67 -1.31 -6.74
CA HIS A 28 0.72 0.06 -7.24
C HIS A 28 -0.68 0.70 -7.36
N TYR A 29 -1.75 -0.07 -7.08
CA TYR A 29 -3.12 0.40 -7.05
C TYR A 29 -3.51 0.81 -5.64
N GLN A 30 -3.78 2.11 -5.45
CA GLN A 30 -4.25 2.66 -4.17
C GLN A 30 -5.63 2.13 -3.79
N ARG A 31 -6.51 1.86 -4.77
CA ARG A 31 -7.86 1.30 -4.56
C ARG A 31 -7.91 -0.03 -3.78
N LEU A 32 -6.81 -0.78 -3.72
CA LEU A 32 -6.77 -1.99 -2.90
C LEU A 32 -6.77 -1.66 -1.40
N LEU A 33 -6.23 -0.50 -1.03
CA LEU A 33 -6.11 -0.02 0.35
C LEU A 33 -7.46 0.44 0.92
N ASP A 34 -8.45 0.70 0.05
CA ASP A 34 -9.85 0.90 0.46
C ASP A 34 -10.48 -0.39 1.03
N TYR A 35 -9.98 -1.56 0.61
CA TYR A 35 -10.51 -2.87 1.02
C TYR A 35 -9.64 -3.59 2.05
N ILE A 36 -8.34 -3.30 2.07
CA ILE A 36 -7.37 -3.84 3.03
C ILE A 36 -6.73 -2.66 3.74
N VAL A 37 -7.08 -2.44 5.00
CA VAL A 37 -6.47 -1.38 5.82
C VAL A 37 -5.11 -1.88 6.32
N PRO A 38 -3.98 -1.32 5.83
CA PRO A 38 -2.66 -1.75 6.27
C PRO A 38 -2.32 -1.14 7.63
N ASP A 39 -1.50 -1.85 8.40
CA ASP A 39 -0.91 -1.33 9.63
C ASP A 39 0.30 -0.42 9.31
N PHE A 40 1.03 -0.75 8.23
CA PHE A 40 2.16 0.03 7.71
C PHE A 40 2.13 0.10 6.18
N VAL A 41 2.53 1.25 5.63
CA VAL A 41 2.71 1.50 4.20
C VAL A 41 4.19 1.81 3.96
N HIS A 42 4.80 1.11 2.99
CA HIS A 42 6.19 1.30 2.60
C HIS A 42 6.26 1.64 1.11
N VAL A 43 6.97 2.71 0.76
CA VAL A 43 7.21 3.11 -0.63
C VAL A 43 8.57 2.60 -1.06
N LEU A 44 8.57 1.74 -2.07
CA LEU A 44 9.78 1.19 -2.68
C LEU A 44 10.13 2.01 -3.94
N TYR A 45 11.35 2.57 -3.97
CA TYR A 45 11.87 3.29 -5.13
C TYR A 45 13.37 2.97 -5.30
N ASN A 46 13.81 2.73 -6.54
CA ASN A 46 15.19 2.33 -6.87
C ASN A 46 15.74 1.19 -5.99
N GLY A 47 14.90 0.18 -5.71
CA GLY A 47 15.27 -1.00 -4.92
C GLY A 47 15.42 -0.75 -3.42
N ARG A 48 15.02 0.42 -2.91
CA ARG A 48 15.09 0.77 -1.49
C ARG A 48 13.74 1.26 -0.98
N ILE A 49 13.47 1.01 0.30
CA ILE A 49 12.32 1.63 0.97
C ILE A 49 12.72 3.06 1.27
N VAL A 50 12.05 4.00 0.61
CA VAL A 50 12.37 5.43 0.69
C VAL A 50 11.48 6.19 1.67
N LYS A 51 10.28 5.69 1.91
CA LYS A 51 9.34 6.26 2.87
C LYS A 51 8.51 5.16 3.51
N SER A 52 8.20 5.35 4.79
CA SER A 52 7.33 4.46 5.56
C SER A 52 6.37 5.29 6.39
N GLY A 53 5.14 4.83 6.54
CA GLY A 53 4.11 5.54 7.30
C GLY A 53 2.90 4.66 7.59
N GLY A 54 1.87 5.25 8.20
CA GLY A 54 0.57 4.60 8.34
C GLY A 54 -0.24 4.64 7.05
N LYS A 55 -1.52 4.28 7.13
CA LYS A 55 -2.47 4.35 6.01
C LYS A 55 -2.59 5.76 5.41
N GLU A 56 -2.30 6.79 6.17
CA GLU A 56 -2.34 8.20 5.77
C GLU A 56 -1.35 8.47 4.63
N LEU A 57 -0.21 7.78 4.63
CA LEU A 57 0.77 7.86 3.55
C LEU A 57 0.19 7.37 2.21
N ALA A 58 -0.71 6.39 2.24
CA ALA A 58 -1.36 5.91 1.03
C ALA A 58 -2.32 6.96 0.43
N HIS A 59 -3.07 7.66 1.29
CA HIS A 59 -3.95 8.74 0.85
C HIS A 59 -3.15 9.92 0.28
N GLU A 60 -2.05 10.29 0.92
CA GLU A 60 -1.17 11.34 0.42
C GLU A 60 -0.56 11.00 -0.95
N LEU A 61 -0.20 9.74 -1.17
CA LEU A 61 0.27 9.23 -2.47
C LEU A 61 -0.82 9.26 -3.55
N GLU A 62 -2.09 9.11 -3.17
CA GLU A 62 -3.22 9.20 -4.09
C GLU A 62 -3.47 10.66 -4.50
N GLU A 63 -3.45 11.58 -3.54
CA GLU A 63 -3.69 13.00 -3.80
C GLU A 63 -2.55 13.67 -4.57
N LYS A 64 -1.29 13.39 -4.19
CA LYS A 64 -0.10 14.09 -4.72
C LYS A 64 0.66 13.30 -5.78
N GLY A 65 0.28 12.04 -6.02
CA GLY A 65 1.06 11.12 -6.85
C GLY A 65 2.38 10.70 -6.19
N TYR A 66 3.33 10.20 -6.99
CA TYR A 66 4.63 9.71 -6.51
C TYR A 66 5.78 10.69 -6.67
N ASP A 67 5.55 11.83 -7.35
CA ASP A 67 6.65 12.68 -7.81
C ASP A 67 7.36 13.41 -6.65
N TRP A 68 6.61 13.86 -5.65
CA TRP A 68 7.17 14.47 -4.44
C TRP A 68 8.10 13.52 -3.67
N ILE A 69 7.85 12.20 -3.69
CA ILE A 69 8.78 11.23 -3.09
C ILE A 69 10.06 11.11 -3.90
N LYS A 70 9.97 11.17 -5.24
CA LYS A 70 11.18 11.15 -6.08
C LYS A 70 12.02 12.40 -5.85
N GLU A 71 11.38 13.55 -5.67
CA GLU A 71 12.07 14.81 -5.34
C GLU A 71 12.77 14.71 -3.98
N GLU A 72 12.09 14.23 -2.93
CA GLU A 72 12.70 14.03 -1.60
C GLU A 72 13.89 13.07 -1.63
N VAL A 73 13.86 12.03 -2.49
CA VAL A 73 14.91 11.00 -2.55
C VAL A 73 16.10 11.42 -3.39
N ASN A 74 15.89 12.27 -4.39
CA ASN A 74 16.94 12.74 -5.30
C ASN A 74 17.52 14.11 -4.88
N ALA A 75 16.96 14.77 -3.86
CA ALA A 75 17.51 15.96 -3.22
C ALA A 75 18.66 15.62 -2.27
#